data_AF-A0A3A5W1N3-F1
#
_entry.id   AF-A0A3A5W1N3-F1
#
_cell.length_a   1.000
_cell.length_b   1.000
_cell.length_c   1.000
_cell.angle_alpha   90.00
_cell.angle_beta   90.00
_cell.angle_gamma   90.00
#
_symmetry.space_group_name_H-M   'P 1'
#
loop_
_entity.id
_entity.type
_entity.pdbx_description
1 polymer ?
#
loop_
_entity_poly.entity_id
_entity_poly.type
_entity_poly.pdbx_seq_one_letter_code
_entity_poly.pdbx_strand_id
1 'polypeptide(L)'
;MTTEDNPFAWLDPWAPRGSIQRFAVAGGFNSALFWVMWEVSLVLLASIDLRILWGAAWGITGVLAHFVHRAFTFDNHRSVKLTLPASIPVYAGSLVGSSYTIGVLSELAPQWLRLLGLVNMLAWGLGIWLTMRVFVFRFDPSRHQSA
;
A
#
# COMPACT_ATOMS: atom_id res chain seq x y z
N MET A 1 -18.83 5.42 -13.19
CA MET A 1 -19.33 4.59 -12.07
C MET A 1 -20.36 5.45 -11.40
N THR A 2 -21.64 5.21 -11.69
CA THR A 2 -22.73 5.75 -10.89
C THR A 2 -22.63 5.09 -9.51
N THR A 3 -23.17 5.74 -8.49
CA THR A 3 -23.13 5.28 -7.08
C THR A 3 -23.63 3.85 -6.84
N GLU A 4 -24.33 3.26 -7.82
CA GLU A 4 -24.87 1.89 -7.77
C GLU A 4 -23.83 0.77 -7.83
N ASP A 5 -22.59 1.01 -8.29
CA ASP A 5 -21.57 -0.06 -8.46
C ASP A 5 -20.52 -0.14 -7.34
N ASN A 6 -20.56 0.70 -6.30
CA ASN A 6 -19.58 0.68 -5.21
C ASN A 6 -20.10 -0.14 -4.02
N PRO A 7 -19.69 -1.42 -3.85
CA PRO A 7 -20.15 -2.26 -2.73
C PRO A 7 -19.70 -1.73 -1.36
N PHE A 8 -18.82 -0.72 -1.34
CA PHE A 8 -18.28 -0.10 -0.14
C PHE A 8 -18.80 1.32 0.09
N ALA A 9 -19.90 1.75 -0.55
CA ALA A 9 -20.44 3.10 -0.39
C ALA A 9 -20.82 3.41 1.08
N TRP A 10 -21.25 2.40 1.84
CA TRP A 10 -21.61 2.53 3.25
C TRP A 10 -20.45 3.00 4.15
N LEU A 11 -19.19 2.89 3.71
CA LEU A 11 -18.00 3.37 4.43
C LEU A 11 -17.72 4.86 4.23
N ASP A 12 -18.32 5.50 3.22
CA ASP A 12 -17.98 6.87 2.84
C ASP A 12 -18.13 7.93 3.96
N PRO A 13 -19.12 7.85 4.88
CA PRO A 13 -19.22 8.82 5.98
C PRO A 13 -18.04 8.78 6.97
N TRP A 14 -17.32 7.66 7.04
CA TRP A 14 -16.27 7.42 8.05
C TRP A 14 -14.87 7.40 7.42
N ALA A 15 -14.78 6.80 6.24
CA ALA A 15 -13.58 6.67 5.46
C ALA A 15 -13.96 6.91 3.99
N PRO A 16 -14.01 8.17 3.53
CA PRO A 16 -14.31 8.48 2.13
C PRO A 16 -13.34 7.79 1.17
N ARG A 17 -13.74 7.60 -0.09
CA ARG A 17 -12.79 7.20 -1.14
C ARG A 17 -11.63 8.18 -1.23
N GLY A 18 -10.45 7.65 -1.51
CA GLY A 18 -9.18 8.36 -1.56
C GLY A 18 -8.61 8.74 -0.19
N SER A 19 -9.32 8.47 0.91
CA SER A 19 -8.86 8.79 2.27
C SER A 19 -7.69 7.92 2.73
N ILE A 20 -6.92 8.45 3.69
CA ILE A 20 -5.83 7.70 4.31
C ILE A 20 -6.35 6.53 5.15
N GLN A 21 -7.56 6.63 5.71
CA GLN A 21 -8.21 5.57 6.47
C GLN A 21 -8.49 4.35 5.58
N ARG A 22 -9.13 4.55 4.41
CA ARG A 22 -9.33 3.45 3.45
C ARG A 22 -8.01 2.88 2.94
N PHE A 23 -7.01 3.73 2.77
CA PHE A 23 -5.68 3.28 2.37
C PHE A 23 -5.04 2.40 3.44
N ALA A 24 -5.11 2.80 4.71
CA ALA A 24 -4.57 2.04 5.83
C ALA A 24 -5.28 0.70 6.00
N VAL A 25 -6.61 0.64 5.85
CA VAL A 25 -7.37 -0.63 5.92
C VAL A 25 -6.96 -1.58 4.79
N ALA A 26 -6.91 -1.09 3.55
CA ALA A 26 -6.46 -1.90 2.41
C ALA A 26 -4.99 -2.33 2.55
N GLY A 27 -4.13 -1.42 3.03
CA GLY A 27 -2.73 -1.69 3.30
C GLY A 27 -2.55 -2.77 4.36
N GLY A 28 -3.28 -2.68 5.47
CA GLY A 28 -3.27 -3.68 6.54
C GLY A 28 -3.75 -5.05 6.05
N PHE A 29 -4.84 -5.09 5.28
CA PHE A 29 -5.31 -6.32 4.62
C PHE A 29 -4.22 -6.92 3.73
N ASN A 30 -3.56 -6.11 2.90
CA ASN A 30 -2.51 -6.58 2.02
C ASN A 30 -1.27 -7.06 2.78
N SER A 31 -0.89 -6.38 3.86
CA SER A 31 0.20 -6.80 4.75
C SER A 31 -0.09 -8.14 5.43
N ALA A 32 -1.33 -8.36 5.87
CA ALA A 32 -1.74 -9.65 6.42
C ALA A 32 -1.68 -10.76 5.35
N LEU A 33 -2.12 -10.48 4.13
CA LEU A 33 -2.03 -11.42 3.02
C LEU A 33 -0.58 -11.75 2.66
N PHE A 34 0.29 -10.74 2.63
CA PHE A 34 1.75 -10.92 2.45
C PHE A 34 2.31 -11.85 3.52
N TRP A 35 1.98 -11.59 4.78
CA TRP A 35 2.45 -12.39 5.90
C TRP A 35 2.02 -13.85 5.77
N VAL A 36 0.72 -14.10 5.55
CA VAL A 36 0.19 -15.46 5.37
C VAL A 36 0.83 -16.16 4.18
N MET A 37 0.97 -15.47 3.04
CA MET A 37 1.61 -16.02 1.85
C MET A 37 3.06 -16.42 2.14
N TRP A 38 3.82 -15.56 2.80
CA TRP A 38 5.21 -15.83 3.16
C TRP A 38 5.33 -17.00 4.14
N GLU A 39 4.54 -17.04 5.21
CA GLU A 39 4.53 -18.14 6.19
C GLU A 39 4.19 -19.49 5.54
N VAL A 40 3.15 -19.53 4.70
CA VAL A 40 2.79 -20.74 3.94
C VAL A 40 3.93 -21.15 3.01
N SER A 41 4.61 -20.19 2.39
CA SER A 41 5.78 -20.46 1.53
C SER A 41 6.93 -21.09 2.31
N LEU A 42 7.22 -20.63 3.53
CA LEU A 42 8.28 -21.18 4.37
C LEU A 42 8.04 -22.65 4.72
N VAL A 43 6.78 -23.03 4.93
CA VAL A 43 6.39 -24.42 5.25
C VAL A 43 6.41 -25.30 4.00
N LEU A 44 5.80 -24.84 2.91
CA LEU A 44 5.60 -25.66 1.71
C LEU A 44 6.83 -25.71 0.79
N LEU A 45 7.69 -24.69 0.85
CA LEU A 45 8.85 -24.50 -0.04
C LEU A 45 10.16 -24.35 0.75
N ALA A 46 10.30 -25.07 1.87
CA ALA A 46 11.41 -24.94 2.82
C ALA A 46 12.82 -25.13 2.21
N SER A 47 12.94 -25.79 1.06
CA SER A 47 14.21 -25.96 0.35
C SER A 47 14.60 -24.78 -0.55
N ILE A 48 13.72 -23.80 -0.74
CA ILE A 48 13.95 -22.61 -1.55
C ILE A 48 14.56 -21.51 -0.67
N ASP A 49 15.48 -20.73 -1.25
CA ASP A 49 16.10 -19.60 -0.56
C ASP A 49 15.05 -18.60 -0.05
N LEU A 50 15.18 -18.22 1.22
CA LEU A 50 14.22 -17.34 1.91
C LEU A 50 14.03 -15.99 1.20
N ARG A 51 15.05 -15.46 0.52
CA ARG A 51 15.00 -14.17 -0.18
C ARG A 51 14.16 -14.28 -1.44
N ILE A 52 14.20 -15.43 -2.12
CA ILE A 52 13.34 -15.73 -3.27
C ILE A 52 11.89 -15.81 -2.79
N LEU A 53 11.62 -16.53 -1.70
CA LEU A 53 10.27 -16.63 -1.12
C LEU A 53 9.73 -15.26 -0.69
N TRP A 54 10.55 -14.47 0.00
CA TRP A 54 10.21 -13.10 0.41
C TRP A 54 9.91 -12.21 -0.80
N GLY A 55 10.79 -12.20 -1.80
CA GLY A 55 10.64 -11.39 -3.01
C GLY A 55 9.41 -11.78 -3.83
N ALA A 56 9.11 -13.08 -3.94
CA ALA A 56 7.92 -13.58 -4.60
C ALA A 56 6.64 -13.17 -3.86
N ALA A 57 6.58 -13.38 -2.54
CA ALA A 57 5.44 -12.96 -1.73
C ALA A 57 5.21 -11.44 -1.83
N TRP A 58 6.28 -10.64 -1.75
CA TRP A 58 6.22 -9.19 -1.88
C TRP A 58 5.74 -8.77 -3.27
N GLY A 59 6.27 -9.38 -4.34
CA GLY A 59 5.88 -9.06 -5.71
C GLY A 59 4.42 -9.40 -6.01
N ILE A 60 3.97 -10.61 -5.64
CA ILE A 60 2.59 -11.06 -5.85
C ILE A 60 1.62 -10.18 -5.06
N THR A 61 1.87 -9.98 -3.77
CA THR A 61 0.99 -9.15 -2.94
C THR A 61 1.07 -7.67 -3.30
N GLY A 62 2.18 -7.15 -3.82
CA GLY A 62 2.26 -5.79 -4.36
C GLY A 62 1.35 -5.59 -5.57
N VAL A 63 1.29 -6.58 -6.47
CA VAL A 63 0.34 -6.57 -7.60
C VAL A 63 -1.10 -6.63 -7.09
N LEU A 64 -1.40 -7.48 -6.10
CA LEU A 64 -2.74 -7.54 -5.49
C LEU A 64 -3.12 -6.21 -4.81
N ALA A 65 -2.19 -5.60 -4.07
CA ALA A 65 -2.37 -4.31 -3.43
C ALA A 65 -2.80 -3.24 -4.43
N HIS A 66 -2.22 -3.24 -5.63
CA HIS A 66 -2.62 -2.34 -6.70
C HIS A 66 -4.12 -2.45 -7.00
N PHE A 67 -4.63 -3.67 -7.19
CA PHE A 67 -6.04 -3.91 -7.50
C PHE A 67 -6.96 -3.64 -6.31
N VAL A 68 -6.54 -4.00 -5.09
CA VAL A 68 -7.29 -3.67 -3.87
C VAL A 68 -7.42 -2.16 -3.74
N HIS A 69 -6.33 -1.40 -3.82
CA HIS A 69 -6.39 0.05 -3.74
C HIS A 69 -7.19 0.66 -4.88
N ARG A 70 -7.11 0.11 -6.09
CA ARG A 70 -7.92 0.55 -7.23
C ARG A 70 -9.42 0.35 -7.03
N ALA A 71 -9.82 -0.76 -6.41
CA ALA A 71 -11.23 -1.10 -6.22
C ALA A 71 -11.81 -0.46 -4.95
N PHE A 72 -11.03 -0.45 -3.86
CA PHE A 72 -11.49 -0.07 -2.53
C PHE A 72 -11.09 1.35 -2.12
N THR A 73 -9.84 1.76 -2.39
CA THR A 73 -9.28 3.02 -1.89
C THR A 73 -9.47 4.19 -2.87
N PHE A 74 -8.95 4.09 -4.09
CA PHE A 74 -8.91 5.18 -5.09
C PHE A 74 -9.85 4.92 -6.26
N ASP A 75 -9.83 5.77 -7.27
CA ASP A 75 -10.69 5.62 -8.45
C ASP A 75 -10.10 4.67 -9.48
N ASN A 76 -11.00 3.94 -10.16
CA ASN A 76 -10.65 3.03 -11.24
C ASN A 76 -10.75 3.68 -12.64
N HIS A 77 -10.84 5.02 -12.75
CA HIS A 77 -11.05 5.68 -14.04
C HIS A 77 -9.84 5.62 -14.97
N ARG A 78 -8.61 5.49 -14.45
CA ARG A 78 -7.38 5.36 -15.26
C ARG A 78 -7.10 3.89 -15.59
N SER A 79 -6.54 3.58 -16.75
CA SER A 79 -6.30 2.19 -17.15
C SER A 79 -5.19 1.52 -16.32
N VAL A 80 -5.35 0.21 -16.05
CA VAL A 80 -4.36 -0.60 -15.30
C VAL A 80 -3.00 -0.59 -15.99
N LYS A 81 -2.98 -0.56 -17.33
CA LYS A 81 -1.76 -0.47 -18.15
C LYS A 81 -0.91 0.77 -17.83
N LEU A 82 -1.52 1.83 -17.30
CA LEU A 82 -0.82 3.04 -16.86
C LEU A 82 -0.56 3.01 -15.36
N THR A 83 -1.53 2.59 -14.54
CA THR A 83 -1.43 2.72 -13.09
C THR A 83 -0.54 1.67 -12.45
N LEU A 84 -0.48 0.44 -12.98
CA LEU A 84 0.32 -0.64 -12.40
C LEU A 84 1.83 -0.36 -12.56
N PRO A 85 2.37 -0.06 -13.76
CA PRO A 85 3.78 0.30 -13.89
C PRO A 85 4.15 1.57 -13.13
N ALA A 86 3.26 2.57 -13.10
CA ALA A 86 3.50 3.81 -12.35
C ALA A 86 3.55 3.61 -10.83
N SER A 87 2.97 2.54 -10.30
CA SER A 87 3.02 2.21 -8.87
C SER A 87 4.36 1.60 -8.43
N ILE A 88 5.09 0.95 -9.34
CA ILE A 88 6.39 0.30 -9.06
C ILE A 88 7.42 1.28 -8.49
N PRO A 89 7.74 2.42 -9.14
CA PRO A 89 8.74 3.35 -8.62
C PRO A 89 8.31 3.98 -7.28
N VAL A 90 7.01 4.11 -7.01
CA VAL A 90 6.51 4.63 -5.74
C VAL A 90 6.82 3.66 -4.61
N TYR A 91 6.51 2.37 -4.79
CA TYR A 91 6.79 1.34 -3.79
C TYR A 91 8.30 1.09 -3.63
N ALA A 92 9.04 1.01 -4.73
CA ALA A 92 10.49 0.81 -4.69
C ALA A 92 11.21 2.01 -4.06
N GLY A 93 10.83 3.23 -4.44
CA GLY A 93 11.37 4.45 -3.85
C GLY A 93 11.05 4.55 -2.36
N SER A 94 9.83 4.20 -1.96
CA SER A 94 9.47 4.15 -0.54
C SER A 94 10.26 3.11 0.23
N LEU A 95 10.51 1.91 -0.33
CA LEU A 95 11.29 0.87 0.33
C LEU A 95 12.74 1.31 0.56
N VAL A 96 13.39 1.85 -0.48
CA VAL A 96 14.76 2.35 -0.39
C VAL A 96 14.84 3.52 0.58
N GLY A 97 13.94 4.50 0.43
CA GLY A 97 13.91 5.68 1.27
C GLY A 97 13.62 5.37 2.74
N SER A 98 12.65 4.49 3.02
CA SER A 98 12.33 4.07 4.39
C SER A 98 13.47 3.29 5.05
N SER A 99 14.19 2.48 4.28
CA SER A 99 15.35 1.73 4.76
C SER A 99 16.53 2.64 5.10
N TYR A 100 16.79 3.65 4.24
CA TYR A 100 17.83 4.64 4.50
C TYR A 100 17.52 5.49 5.75
N THR A 101 16.31 6.02 5.82
CA THR A 101 15.88 6.90 6.92
C THR A 101 15.87 6.18 8.27
N ILE A 102 15.43 4.92 8.35
CA ILE A 102 15.52 4.17 9.61
C ILE A 102 16.97 3.84 10.00
N GLY A 103 17.85 3.59 9.03
CA GLY A 103 19.29 3.42 9.27
C GLY A 103 19.88 4.64 9.97
N VAL A 104 19.67 5.84 9.41
CA VAL A 104 20.10 7.10 10.02
C VAL A 104 19.50 7.30 11.42
N LEU A 105 18.20 7.06 11.59
CA LEU A 105 17.53 7.22 12.89
C LEU A 105 18.06 6.24 13.95
N SER A 106 18.47 5.03 13.54
CA SER A 106 19.04 4.03 14.44
C SER A 106 20.39 4.43 15.01
N GLU A 107 21.17 5.19 14.24
CA GLU A 107 22.47 5.72 14.67
C GLU A 107 22.29 6.95 15.58
N LEU A 108 21.35 7.84 15.25
CA LEU A 108 21.14 9.09 15.98
C LEU A 108 20.42 8.92 17.32
N ALA A 109 19.49 7.96 17.41
CA ALA A 109 18.65 7.77 18.60
C ALA A 109 18.28 6.29 18.83
N PRO A 110 19.29 5.41 19.04
CA PRO A 110 19.09 3.97 19.18
C PRO A 110 18.11 3.59 20.30
N GLN A 111 18.07 4.35 21.39
CA GLN A 111 17.18 4.15 22.52
C GLN A 111 15.69 4.33 22.17
N TRP A 112 15.40 5.08 21.10
CA TRP A 112 14.03 5.32 20.62
C TRP A 112 13.71 4.56 19.33
N LEU A 113 14.58 3.62 18.91
CA LEU A 113 14.50 2.96 17.61
C LEU A 113 13.12 2.38 17.29
N ARG A 114 12.45 1.77 18.27
CA ARG A 114 11.10 1.19 18.07
C ARG A 114 10.06 2.25 17.73
N LEU A 115 10.07 3.37 18.45
CA LEU A 115 9.16 4.49 18.19
C LEU A 115 9.50 5.18 16.87
N LEU A 116 10.78 5.39 16.59
CA LEU A 116 11.25 5.98 15.34
C LEU A 116 10.95 5.10 14.13
N GLY A 117 10.99 3.78 14.28
CA GLY A 117 10.55 2.82 13.27
C GLY A 117 9.06 2.97 12.93
N LEU A 118 8.21 3.14 13.95
CA LEU A 118 6.79 3.41 13.73
C LEU A 118 6.58 4.75 13.02
N VAL A 119 7.25 5.82 13.47
CA VAL A 119 7.16 7.15 12.83
C VAL A 119 7.62 7.09 11.38
N ASN A 120 8.73 6.40 11.11
CA ASN A 120 9.25 6.20 9.75
C ASN A 120 8.24 5.47 8.85
N MET A 121 7.66 4.38 9.36
CA MET A 121 6.64 3.62 8.62
C MET A 121 5.41 4.49 8.31
N LEU A 122 4.93 5.29 9.27
CA LEU A 122 3.78 6.17 9.08
C LEU A 122 4.08 7.30 8.07
N ALA A 123 5.26 7.91 8.15
CA ALA A 123 5.68 8.98 7.24
C ALA A 123 5.77 8.47 5.78
N TRP A 124 6.39 7.31 5.57
CA TRP A 124 6.49 6.70 4.25
C TRP A 124 5.15 6.15 3.75
N GLY A 125 4.32 5.60 4.64
CA GLY A 125 2.94 5.22 4.32
C GLY A 125 2.10 6.40 3.81
N LEU A 126 2.24 7.57 4.45
CA LEU A 126 1.61 8.82 4.00
C LEU A 126 2.16 9.26 2.63
N GLY A 127 3.47 9.16 2.42
CA GLY A 127 4.12 9.45 1.14
C GLY A 127 3.61 8.56 0.01
N ILE A 128 3.53 7.24 0.22
CA ILE A 128 2.95 6.29 -0.73
C ILE A 128 1.51 6.68 -1.02
N TRP A 129 0.68 6.86 0.01
CA TRP A 129 -0.72 7.22 -0.15
C TRP A 129 -0.87 8.48 -1.01
N LEU A 130 -0.13 9.55 -0.69
CA LEU A 130 -0.19 10.81 -1.41
C LEU A 130 0.22 10.65 -2.88
N THR A 131 1.30 9.91 -3.12
CA THR A 131 1.85 9.72 -4.46
C THR A 131 0.93 8.84 -5.31
N MET A 132 0.36 7.79 -4.72
CA MET A 132 -0.66 6.97 -5.34
C MET A 132 -1.91 7.79 -5.66
N ARG A 133 -2.38 8.59 -4.71
CA ARG A 133 -3.56 9.43 -4.84
C ARG A 133 -3.40 10.45 -5.95
N VAL A 134 -2.28 11.18 -5.98
CA VAL A 134 -2.06 12.32 -6.88
C VAL A 134 -1.54 11.88 -8.24
N PHE A 135 -0.51 11.02 -8.28
CA PHE A 135 0.20 10.75 -9.53
C PHE A 135 -0.23 9.46 -10.21
N VAL A 136 -0.49 8.40 -9.44
CA VAL A 136 -0.86 7.09 -10.02
C VAL A 136 -2.33 7.07 -10.38
N PHE A 137 -3.21 7.16 -9.39
CA PHE A 137 -4.65 7.07 -9.57
C PHE A 137 -5.30 8.40 -9.96
N ARG A 138 -4.66 9.55 -9.69
CA ARG A 138 -5.23 10.90 -9.92
C ARG A 138 -6.65 11.01 -9.37
N PHE A 139 -6.79 10.70 -8.09
CA PHE A 139 -8.09 10.69 -7.41
C PHE A 139 -8.83 12.00 -7.61
N ASP A 140 -10.12 11.91 -7.95
CA ASP A 140 -10.97 13.07 -8.23
C ASP A 140 -12.15 13.10 -7.25
N PRO A 141 -12.12 13.98 -6.23
CA PRO A 141 -13.19 14.07 -5.25
C PRO A 141 -14.56 14.43 -5.86
N SER A 142 -14.60 15.15 -7.00
CA SER A 142 -15.86 15.61 -7.61
C SER A 142 -16.71 14.46 -8.13
N ARG A 143 -16.07 13.34 -8.47
CA ARG A 143 -16.74 12.10 -8.90
C ARG A 143 -17.51 11.38 -7.79
N HIS A 144 -17.35 11.83 -6.56
CA HIS A 144 -18.02 11.27 -5.38
C HIS A 144 -18.90 12.31 -4.65
N GLN A 145 -19.03 13.53 -5.20
CA GLN A 145 -19.85 14.61 -4.63
C GLN A 145 -21.26 14.71 -5.26
N SER A 146 -21.63 13.75 -6.09
CA SER A 146 -22.98 13.64 -6.69
C SER A 146 -23.69 12.42 -6.12
N ALA A 147 -24.19 12.55 -4.90
CA ALA A 147 -25.14 11.65 -4.25
C ALA A 147 -26.00 12.47 -3.29
#